data_AF-A0A1V5LFP4-F1
#
_entry.id   AF-A0A1V5LFP4-F1
#
_cell.length_a   1.000
_cell.length_b   1.000
_cell.length_c   1.000
_cell.angle_alpha   90.00
_cell.angle_beta   90.00
_cell.angle_gamma   90.00
#
_symmetry.space_group_name_H-M   'P 1'
#
loop_
_entity.id
_entity.type
_entity.pdbx_description
1 polymer ?
#
loop_
_entity_poly.entity_id
_entity_poly.type
_entity_poly.pdbx_seq_one_letter_code
_entity_poly.pdbx_strand_id
1 'polypeptide(L)'
;MRAHETDGMIVARRERREPQQERDRERDRIESDIEEPERESVVALKGILTKTSSLQKPLGLTPQEAAALVQRMYENVLDADARLSGESEEKRKQILTAYVSQMEVRREDDELVIDYPPLGPPSAAGSDSSTPSEAATTG
;
A
#
# COMPACT_ATOMS: atom_id res chain seq x y z
N MET A 1 17.07 -75.92 41.37
CA MET A 1 17.43 -76.38 40.01
C MET A 1 16.91 -75.36 38.99
N ARG A 2 17.69 -75.14 37.93
CA ARG A 2 17.44 -74.40 36.65
C ARG A 2 15.96 -74.30 36.22
N ALA A 3 15.50 -73.40 35.37
CA ALA A 3 15.91 -72.15 34.70
C ALA A 3 14.63 -71.68 33.97
N HIS A 4 14.55 -70.43 33.48
CA HIS A 4 14.08 -70.09 32.13
C HIS A 4 13.91 -68.57 32.00
N GLU A 5 14.83 -67.96 31.26
CA GLU A 5 14.58 -66.76 30.47
C GLU A 5 13.42 -67.01 29.51
N THR A 6 12.54 -66.02 29.36
CA THR A 6 11.95 -65.67 28.07
C THR A 6 11.84 -64.15 27.98
N ASP A 7 12.67 -63.64 27.07
CA ASP A 7 12.55 -62.40 26.33
C ASP A 7 11.16 -62.23 25.70
N GLY A 8 10.64 -61.00 25.65
CA GLY A 8 9.26 -60.80 25.20
C GLY A 8 8.70 -59.38 25.33
N MET A 9 9.36 -58.43 24.68
CA MET A 9 8.71 -57.37 23.89
C MET A 9 7.69 -56.44 24.59
N ILE A 10 8.27 -55.34 25.03
CA ILE A 10 7.68 -54.07 25.47
C ILE A 10 6.78 -53.46 24.35
N VAL A 11 5.49 -53.30 24.71
CA VAL A 11 4.65 -52.10 24.53
C VAL A 11 4.00 -51.82 23.16
N ALA A 12 2.68 -52.08 23.16
CA ALA A 12 1.60 -51.21 22.70
C ALA A 12 1.71 -50.48 21.35
N ARG A 13 1.06 -51.10 20.37
CA ARG A 13 0.04 -50.49 19.50
C ARG A 13 -0.42 -49.08 19.92
N ARG A 14 0.09 -48.04 19.28
CA ARG A 14 -0.67 -46.84 18.91
C ARG A 14 -0.03 -46.15 17.71
N GLU A 15 -0.45 -46.60 16.52
CA GLU A 15 -0.36 -45.82 15.29
C GLU A 15 -1.04 -44.46 15.47
N ARG A 16 -0.57 -43.48 14.67
CA ARG A 16 -0.90 -42.03 14.65
C ARG A 16 0.01 -41.12 15.49
N ARG A 17 1.28 -41.06 15.11
CA ARG A 17 2.01 -39.78 15.09
C ARG A 17 1.83 -39.19 13.70
N GLU A 18 0.90 -38.26 13.57
CA GLU A 18 0.83 -37.38 12.41
C GLU A 18 2.15 -36.58 12.31
N PRO A 19 2.69 -36.33 11.10
CA PRO A 19 3.92 -35.57 10.93
C PRO A 19 3.62 -34.09 11.19
N GLN A 20 3.65 -33.66 12.46
CA GLN A 20 3.54 -32.24 12.81
C GLN A 20 4.73 -31.41 12.31
N GLN A 21 5.88 -32.05 11.99
CA GLN A 21 7.09 -31.34 11.54
C GLN A 21 7.03 -30.76 10.13
N GLU A 22 6.09 -31.18 9.28
CA GLU A 22 6.01 -30.68 7.91
C GLU A 22 5.23 -29.35 7.82
N ARG A 23 4.27 -29.13 8.73
CA ARG A 23 3.51 -27.87 8.82
C ARG A 23 4.33 -26.69 9.34
N ASP A 24 5.34 -26.95 10.17
CA ASP A 24 6.19 -25.88 10.69
C ASP A 24 7.21 -25.39 9.64
N ARG A 25 7.73 -26.29 8.78
CA ARG A 25 8.64 -25.90 7.69
C ARG A 25 7.95 -25.20 6.52
N GLU A 26 6.66 -25.41 6.34
CA GLU A 26 5.86 -24.70 5.34
C GLU A 26 5.46 -23.29 5.82
N ARG A 27 5.31 -23.10 7.14
CA ARG A 27 4.99 -21.79 7.73
C ARG A 27 6.19 -20.83 7.71
N ASP A 28 7.40 -21.34 7.91
CA ASP A 28 8.65 -20.54 7.83
C ASP A 28 9.04 -20.13 6.39
N ARG A 29 8.43 -20.73 5.36
CA ARG A 29 8.64 -20.30 3.95
C ARG A 29 7.65 -19.21 3.49
N ILE A 30 6.55 -19.01 4.22
CA ILE A 30 5.54 -17.98 3.90
C ILE A 30 5.90 -16.64 4.54
N GLU A 31 6.76 -16.63 5.56
CA GLU A 31 7.63 -15.46 5.86
C GLU A 31 8.77 -15.44 4.84
N SER A 32 8.40 -15.37 3.56
CA SER A 32 9.25 -14.68 2.62
C SER A 32 9.37 -13.27 3.18
N ASP A 33 10.49 -13.02 3.83
CA ASP A 33 11.15 -11.73 3.99
C ASP A 33 11.40 -11.16 2.59
N ILE A 34 10.30 -10.96 1.85
CA ILE A 34 10.23 -9.92 0.85
C ILE A 34 10.34 -8.69 1.74
N GLU A 35 11.56 -8.25 2.01
CA GLU A 35 11.85 -6.82 1.96
C GLU A 35 11.23 -6.38 0.64
N GLU A 36 9.92 -6.07 0.67
CA GLU A 36 9.32 -5.29 -0.39
C GLU A 36 10.21 -4.07 -0.43
N PRO A 37 10.88 -3.80 -1.58
CA PRO A 37 11.71 -2.60 -1.68
C PRO A 37 10.87 -1.46 -1.14
N GLU A 38 11.41 -0.69 -0.18
CA GLU A 38 10.67 0.36 0.53
C GLU A 38 9.85 1.12 -0.49
N ARG A 39 8.52 0.88 -0.51
CA ARG A 39 7.67 1.42 -1.57
C ARG A 39 7.89 2.93 -1.59
N GLU A 40 7.90 3.56 -2.77
CA GLU A 40 8.19 5.00 -2.86
C GLU A 40 7.19 5.84 -2.03
N SER A 41 6.02 5.26 -1.73
CA SER A 41 5.04 5.75 -0.75
C SER A 41 5.58 5.89 0.69
N VAL A 42 6.48 5.03 1.16
CA VAL A 42 7.16 5.13 2.46
C VAL A 42 8.10 6.33 2.48
N VAL A 43 8.79 6.61 1.37
CA VAL A 43 9.62 7.83 1.24
C VAL A 43 8.73 9.08 1.31
N ALA A 44 7.56 9.04 0.68
CA ALA A 44 6.57 10.11 0.72
C ALA A 44 5.98 10.34 2.12
N LEU A 45 5.91 9.31 2.99
CA LEU A 45 5.42 9.42 4.37
C LEU A 45 6.18 10.47 5.18
N LYS A 46 7.52 10.56 5.01
CA LYS A 46 8.32 11.60 5.68
C LYS A 46 7.88 13.01 5.26
N GLY A 47 7.57 13.19 3.97
CA GLY A 47 7.03 14.44 3.43
C GLY A 47 5.65 14.77 4.03
N ILE A 48 4.78 13.77 4.15
CA ILE A 48 3.45 13.89 4.75
C ILE A 48 3.55 14.33 6.22
N LEU A 49 4.41 13.68 7.02
CA LEU A 49 4.60 14.03 8.42
C LEU A 49 5.13 15.46 8.57
N THR A 50 6.10 15.83 7.74
CA THR A 50 6.66 17.18 7.73
C THR A 50 5.58 18.22 7.41
N LYS A 51 4.77 17.99 6.37
CA LYS A 51 3.67 18.87 5.98
C LYS A 51 2.58 18.94 7.06
N THR A 52 2.19 17.82 7.64
CA THR A 52 1.19 17.83 8.72
C THR A 52 1.67 18.63 9.92
N SER A 53 2.94 18.48 10.30
CA SER A 53 3.52 19.22 11.42
C SER A 53 3.54 20.74 11.17
N SER A 54 3.79 21.18 9.93
CA SER A 54 3.78 22.60 9.58
C SER A 54 2.36 23.19 9.56
N LEU A 55 1.35 22.36 9.31
CA LEU A 55 -0.07 22.74 9.30
C LEU A 55 -0.74 22.70 10.67
N GLN A 56 -0.11 22.07 11.67
CA GLN A 56 -0.71 21.87 12.98
C GLN A 56 -1.13 23.18 13.66
N LYS A 57 -0.25 24.18 13.70
CA LYS A 57 -0.57 25.49 14.30
C LYS A 57 -1.48 26.34 13.40
N PRO A 58 -1.20 26.53 12.10
CA PRO A 58 -2.03 27.37 11.23
C PRO A 58 -3.48 26.90 11.11
N LEU A 59 -3.73 25.59 11.11
CA LEU A 59 -5.08 25.03 10.99
C LEU A 59 -5.69 24.61 12.32
N GLY A 60 -5.01 24.88 13.45
CA GLY A 60 -5.48 24.51 14.78
C GLY A 60 -5.74 23.02 14.95
N LEU A 61 -4.94 22.15 14.31
CA LEU A 61 -5.18 20.71 14.29
C LEU A 61 -5.04 20.11 15.69
N THR A 62 -6.07 19.42 16.14
CA THR A 62 -6.01 18.49 17.26
C THR A 62 -5.12 17.29 16.92
N PRO A 63 -4.62 16.56 17.92
CA PRO A 63 -3.85 15.32 17.66
C PRO A 63 -4.61 14.30 16.82
N GLN A 64 -5.94 14.22 17.00
CA GLN A 64 -6.79 13.29 16.26
C GLN A 64 -6.94 13.71 14.81
N GLU A 65 -7.19 14.99 14.54
CA GLU A 65 -7.24 15.54 13.18
C GLU A 65 -5.90 15.40 12.47
N ALA A 66 -4.78 15.64 13.15
CA ALA A 66 -3.46 15.47 12.58
C ALA A 66 -3.19 14.00 12.20
N ALA A 67 -3.57 13.04 13.05
CA ALA A 67 -3.44 11.62 12.76
C ALA A 67 -4.33 11.20 11.57
N ALA A 68 -5.59 11.63 11.55
CA ALA A 68 -6.51 11.36 10.44
C ALA A 68 -6.03 11.98 9.12
N LEU A 69 -5.46 13.19 9.17
CA LEU A 69 -4.89 13.88 8.03
C LEU A 69 -3.70 13.11 7.45
N VAL A 70 -2.76 12.67 8.29
CA VAL A 70 -1.62 11.82 7.87
C VAL A 70 -2.11 10.55 7.20
N GLN A 71 -3.09 9.88 7.80
CA GLN A 71 -3.66 8.65 7.25
C GLN A 71 -4.26 8.90 5.86
N ARG A 72 -5.14 9.91 5.72
CA ARG A 72 -5.78 10.24 4.45
C ARG A 72 -4.79 10.64 3.36
N MET A 73 -3.76 11.40 3.71
CA MET A 73 -2.68 11.76 2.78
C MET A 73 -1.88 10.53 2.34
N TYR A 74 -1.61 9.61 3.26
CA TYR A 74 -0.85 8.40 2.97
C TYR A 74 -1.64 7.42 2.09
N GLU A 75 -2.91 7.19 2.38
CA GLU A 75 -3.82 6.38 1.56
C GLU A 75 -3.84 6.89 0.11
N ASN A 76 -4.00 8.20 -0.10
CA ASN A 76 -4.01 8.74 -1.45
C ASN A 76 -2.64 8.68 -2.15
N VAL A 77 -1.53 8.77 -1.39
CA VAL A 77 -0.20 8.54 -1.95
C VAL A 77 -0.02 7.09 -2.40
N LEU A 78 -0.58 6.11 -1.68
CA LEU A 78 -0.58 4.71 -2.11
C LEU A 78 -1.40 4.52 -3.40
N ASP A 79 -2.56 5.17 -3.49
CA ASP A 79 -3.38 5.15 -4.71
C ASP A 79 -2.65 5.80 -5.90
N ALA A 80 -1.95 6.92 -5.65
CA ALA A 80 -1.12 7.58 -6.64
C ALA A 80 0.05 6.69 -7.09
N ASP A 81 0.74 6.05 -6.15
CA ASP A 81 1.86 5.13 -6.38
C ASP A 81 1.44 3.95 -7.27
N ALA A 82 0.28 3.35 -6.97
CA ALA A 82 -0.29 2.25 -7.76
C ALA A 82 -0.55 2.63 -9.23
N ARG A 83 -0.97 3.89 -9.48
CA ARG A 83 -1.18 4.43 -10.83
C ARG A 83 0.11 4.68 -11.61
N LEU A 84 1.26 4.72 -10.91
CA LEU A 84 2.59 4.94 -11.49
C LEU A 84 3.38 3.63 -11.66
N SER A 85 2.71 2.48 -11.61
CA SER A 85 3.34 1.15 -11.74
C SER A 85 4.11 0.93 -13.05
N GLY A 86 3.81 1.68 -14.12
CA GLY A 86 4.54 1.65 -15.39
C GLY A 86 5.73 2.61 -15.48
N GLU A 87 5.94 3.47 -14.48
CA GLU A 87 7.04 4.42 -14.45
C GLU A 87 8.27 3.83 -13.76
N SER A 88 9.45 4.34 -14.12
CA SER A 88 10.69 3.99 -13.42
C SER A 88 10.66 4.46 -11.96
N GLU A 89 11.38 3.75 -11.10
CA GLU A 89 11.49 4.04 -9.66
C GLU A 89 11.83 5.52 -9.39
N GLU A 90 12.88 6.03 -10.05
CA GLU A 90 13.32 7.42 -9.89
C GLU A 90 12.23 8.43 -10.31
N LYS A 91 11.51 8.15 -11.41
CA LYS A 91 10.42 9.02 -11.86
C LYS A 91 9.22 8.95 -10.93
N ARG A 92 8.88 7.75 -10.43
CA ARG A 92 7.80 7.55 -9.45
C ARG A 92 8.07 8.33 -8.17
N LYS A 93 9.28 8.21 -7.62
CA LYS A 93 9.73 8.96 -6.45
C LYS A 93 9.66 10.48 -6.65
N GLN A 94 10.11 10.97 -7.80
CA GLN A 94 10.03 12.41 -8.13
C GLN A 94 8.58 12.89 -8.20
N ILE A 95 7.70 12.14 -8.89
CA ILE A 95 6.28 12.46 -9.02
C ILE A 95 5.60 12.46 -7.64
N LEU A 96 5.80 11.42 -6.82
CA LEU A 96 5.17 11.33 -5.50
C LEU A 96 5.69 12.40 -4.54
N THR A 97 6.98 12.72 -4.59
CA THR A 97 7.55 13.81 -3.78
C THR A 97 6.93 15.16 -4.19
N ALA A 98 6.81 15.43 -5.49
CA ALA A 98 6.16 16.63 -6.01
C ALA A 98 4.67 16.66 -5.64
N TYR A 99 3.98 15.53 -5.76
CA TYR A 99 2.57 15.37 -5.39
C TYR A 99 2.32 15.74 -3.93
N VAL A 100 3.16 15.23 -3.02
CA VAL A 100 3.07 15.57 -1.59
C VAL A 100 3.41 17.03 -1.32
N SER A 101 4.42 17.58 -2.00
CA SER A 101 4.83 18.96 -1.81
C SER A 101 3.76 19.96 -2.27
N GLN A 102 3.12 19.69 -3.40
CA GLN A 102 2.16 20.58 -4.06
C GLN A 102 0.73 20.43 -3.54
N MET A 103 0.39 19.37 -2.79
CA MET A 103 -0.96 19.28 -2.21
C MET A 103 -1.24 20.47 -1.28
N GLU A 104 -2.48 20.94 -1.25
CA GLU A 104 -2.89 22.00 -0.34
C GLU A 104 -3.87 21.44 0.70
N VAL A 105 -3.75 21.90 1.94
CA VAL A 105 -4.67 21.51 3.02
C VAL A 105 -5.26 22.79 3.57
N ARG A 106 -6.59 22.84 3.60
CA ARG A 106 -7.36 24.01 4.01
C ARG A 106 -8.44 23.57 5.00
N ARG A 107 -8.81 24.47 5.91
CA ARG A 107 -9.97 24.27 6.79
C ARG A 107 -11.14 25.05 6.21
N GLU A 108 -12.20 24.35 5.81
CA GLU A 108 -13.42 24.92 5.24
C GLU A 108 -14.61 24.39 6.06
N ASP A 109 -15.47 25.28 6.57
CA ASP A 109 -16.65 24.92 7.36
C ASP A 109 -16.38 23.94 8.52
N ASP A 110 -15.22 24.10 9.18
CA ASP A 110 -14.70 23.23 10.25
C ASP A 110 -14.29 21.81 9.82
N GLU A 111 -14.22 21.56 8.52
CA GLU A 111 -13.69 20.34 7.93
C GLU A 111 -12.32 20.56 7.26
N LEU A 112 -11.50 19.50 7.24
CA LEU A 112 -10.21 19.50 6.55
C LEU A 112 -10.38 19.02 5.12
N VAL A 113 -10.12 19.92 4.18
CA VAL A 113 -10.13 19.67 2.74
C VAL A 113 -8.69 19.56 2.24
N ILE A 114 -8.44 18.56 1.39
CA ILE A 114 -7.12 18.32 0.78
C ILE A 114 -7.28 18.41 -0.73
N ASP A 115 -6.61 19.40 -1.32
CA ASP A 115 -6.53 19.57 -2.77
C ASP A 115 -5.27 18.87 -3.27
N TYR A 116 -5.46 17.80 -4.03
CA TYR A 116 -4.37 17.03 -4.60
C TYR A 116 -4.04 17.52 -6.01
N PRO A 117 -2.75 17.72 -6.35
CA PRO A 117 -2.36 18.11 -7.69
C PRO A 117 -2.61 16.96 -8.69
N PRO A 118 -2.68 17.22 -10.00
CA PRO A 118 -2.78 16.16 -10.98
C PRO A 118 -1.52 15.25 -10.97
N LEU A 119 -1.73 13.94 -11.10
CA LEU A 119 -0.65 12.96 -11.25
C LEU A 119 -0.19 12.94 -12.72
N GLY A 120 0.83 13.73 -13.04
CA GLY A 120 1.41 13.85 -14.39
C GLY A 120 1.06 15.17 -15.11
N PRO A 121 1.71 15.48 -16.26
CA PRO A 121 1.35 16.66 -17.04
C PRO A 121 -0.14 16.57 -17.44
N PRO A 122 -0.84 17.70 -17.61
CA PRO A 122 -2.26 17.71 -17.95
C PRO A 122 -2.48 16.92 -19.25
N SER A 123 -2.87 15.65 -19.11
CA SER A 123 -3.14 14.78 -20.24
C SER A 123 -4.50 15.18 -20.79
N ALA A 124 -4.47 16.08 -21.78
CA ALA A 124 -5.50 16.38 -22.77
C ALA A 124 -6.94 15.95 -22.39
N ALA A 125 -7.54 16.63 -21.40
CA ALA A 125 -9.00 16.71 -21.32
C ALA A 125 -9.45 17.67 -22.44
N GLY A 126 -9.54 17.16 -23.67
CA GLY A 126 -9.85 17.98 -24.83
C GLY A 126 -9.71 17.28 -26.18
N SER A 127 -10.13 16.02 -26.30
CA SER A 127 -10.39 15.40 -27.61
C SER A 127 -11.74 14.68 -27.62
N ASP A 128 -12.75 15.24 -26.94
CA ASP A 128 -14.15 15.01 -27.30
C ASP A 128 -14.60 16.12 -28.24
N SER A 129 -14.03 16.13 -29.46
CA SER A 129 -14.70 16.77 -30.59
C SER A 129 -15.59 15.73 -31.24
N SER A 130 -16.80 15.68 -30.70
CA SER A 130 -18.03 15.22 -31.34
C SER A 130 -17.95 15.38 -32.87
N THR A 131 -17.90 14.27 -33.60
CA THR A 131 -18.34 14.22 -35.00
C THR A 131 -19.64 13.42 -35.07
N PRO A 132 -20.82 14.06 -35.01
CA PRO A 132 -21.99 13.46 -35.59
C PRO A 132 -22.05 13.83 -37.08
N SER A 133 -22.13 12.81 -37.92
CA SER A 133 -23.07 12.69 -39.04
C SER A 133 -23.20 13.87 -40.00
N GLU A 134 -22.75 13.70 -41.25
CA GLU A 134 -23.69 13.82 -42.37
C GLU A 134 -23.26 12.96 -43.56
N ALA A 135 -24.08 11.97 -43.86
CA ALA A 135 -24.09 11.29 -45.15
C ALA A 135 -24.77 12.20 -46.16
N ALA A 136 -24.08 12.53 -47.26
CA ALA A 136 -24.70 13.12 -48.45
C ALA A 136 -24.27 12.32 -49.68
N THR A 137 -25.10 11.32 -50.00
CA THR A 137 -25.28 10.79 -51.35
C THR A 137 -25.70 11.92 -52.28
N THR A 138 -25.00 12.13 -53.40
CA THR A 138 -25.58 12.44 -54.74
C THR A 138 -24.44 12.44 -55.77
N GLY A 139 -24.55 11.57 -56.78
CA GLY A 139 -23.73 11.50 -57.99
C GLY A 139 -24.37 10.52 -58.96
#